data_AF-A0A960J7Y6-F1
#
_entry.id   AF-A0A960J7Y6-F1
#
_cell.length_a   1.000
_cell.length_b   1.000
_cell.length_c   1.000
_cell.angle_alpha   90.00
_cell.angle_beta   90.00
_cell.angle_gamma   90.00
#
_symmetry.space_group_name_H-M   'P 1'
#
loop_
_entity.id
_entity.type
_entity.pdbx_description
1 polymer ?
#
loop_
_entity_poly.entity_id
_entity_poly.type
_entity_poly.pdbx_seq_one_letter_code
_entity_poly.pdbx_strand_id
1 'polypeptide(L)'
;MKSPADLLYEQVIQLIEPLTRFDRTSLKRESDHETQAGGEASRWYSPSFNVAPHSGGGQLPSGIQSFPSAGSAEQAASSARAAATKALPDRLRKWAERHAGDDSALTAGDCYDGSVTYGAQARCHSCGGQGKTTCGNCSGQGRTICSMCSGRGQTSCSGCGGSGQQRCGSCGGAGRMQRYVTKTVWDGYANRYHSHSETVMENCNMCGSSGRRQCGQCYGRGKQNCHSCANSGKVTCNRCGGSGSVSCSTCGASGWTHKTYKLGCSVQSRFEVDARHARPEVVARLKAFSLEHLSSLGPVEQQEPDVRANALRRRYRFTCRITELTLDTQGSAIQLVGFGERAYVFDFKNIVGVLLEQDLQTLETTVQQAPTFGVGPDEELVDAIRQCLESEANQQLGEGGPAAEKLKTTGTLSEDYAGRLTAGLRSGFRKLYLGESGLGAALAATLPAAALAAIALAGWRGKTSGPFWIALLASFLLYTGAEIFARSRVNRLFRAHMESKRMRSLLRGLGVMKKVRLTTAAVSLLLLLAALRLAALRLGM
;
A
#
# COMPACT_ATOMS: atom_id res chain seq x y z
N MET A 1 39.70 -38.00 -0.58
CA MET A 1 38.62 -37.03 -0.90
C MET A 1 37.33 -37.82 -1.02
N LYS A 2 36.21 -37.34 -0.48
CA LYS A 2 34.88 -37.98 -0.65
C LYS A 2 34.47 -37.89 -2.13
N SER A 3 33.81 -38.90 -2.67
CA SER A 3 33.25 -38.83 -4.04
C SER A 3 32.09 -37.81 -4.08
N PRO A 4 31.76 -37.22 -5.24
CA PRO A 4 30.57 -36.37 -5.39
C PRO A 4 29.28 -37.05 -4.92
N ALA A 5 29.12 -38.35 -5.19
CA ALA A 5 27.98 -39.13 -4.70
C ALA A 5 27.95 -39.23 -3.16
N ASP A 6 29.10 -39.40 -2.51
CA ASP A 6 29.18 -39.37 -1.05
C ASP A 6 28.88 -37.98 -0.48
N LEU A 7 29.34 -36.91 -1.14
CA LEU A 7 29.03 -35.52 -0.75
C LEU A 7 27.53 -35.24 -0.85
N LEU A 8 26.87 -35.76 -1.89
CA LEU A 8 25.43 -35.60 -2.04
C LEU A 8 24.67 -36.40 -0.98
N TYR A 9 25.07 -37.65 -0.72
CA TYR A 9 24.46 -38.47 0.33
C TYR A 9 24.59 -37.82 1.72
N GLU A 10 25.75 -37.23 2.03
CA GLU A 10 25.97 -36.50 3.28
C GLU A 10 25.13 -35.23 3.39
N GLN A 11 24.95 -34.48 2.30
CA GLN A 11 24.04 -33.32 2.28
C GLN A 11 22.59 -33.74 2.57
N VAL A 12 22.16 -34.89 2.06
CA VAL A 12 20.83 -35.44 2.30
C VAL A 12 20.65 -35.82 3.77
N ILE A 13 21.64 -36.49 4.38
CA ILE A 13 21.62 -36.83 5.81
C ILE A 13 21.57 -35.55 6.66
N GLN A 14 22.42 -34.57 6.37
CA GLN A 14 22.44 -33.28 7.07
C GLN A 14 21.15 -32.48 6.93
N LEU A 15 20.36 -32.73 5.89
CA LEU A 15 19.03 -32.16 5.74
C LEU A 15 17.99 -32.91 6.58
N ILE A 16 18.02 -34.25 6.57
CA ILE A 16 16.97 -35.11 7.14
C ILE A 16 17.04 -35.20 8.65
N GLU A 17 18.23 -35.42 9.23
CA GLU A 17 18.41 -35.62 10.67
C GLU A 17 17.89 -34.44 11.54
N PRO A 18 18.11 -33.16 11.19
CA PRO A 18 17.54 -32.07 11.99
C PRO A 18 16.05 -31.81 11.70
N LEU A 19 15.50 -32.31 10.59
CA LEU A 19 14.13 -32.04 10.16
C LEU A 19 13.14 -33.14 10.54
N THR A 20 13.63 -34.34 10.81
CA THR A 20 12.81 -35.53 11.02
C THR A 20 13.34 -36.36 12.18
N ARG A 21 12.55 -37.33 12.64
CA ARG A 21 13.02 -38.36 13.58
C ARG A 21 13.87 -39.47 12.94
N PHE A 22 14.02 -39.45 11.61
CA PHE A 22 14.75 -40.45 10.86
C PHE A 22 16.23 -40.09 10.74
N ASP A 23 17.07 -41.10 10.64
CA ASP A 23 18.52 -40.97 10.55
C ASP A 23 19.05 -41.65 9.29
N ARG A 24 20.38 -41.67 9.15
CA ARG A 24 21.08 -42.35 8.04
C ARG A 24 20.66 -43.81 7.82
N THR A 25 20.20 -44.53 8.85
CA THR A 25 19.82 -45.95 8.73
C THR A 25 18.49 -46.12 8.02
N SER A 26 17.70 -45.04 7.95
CA SER A 26 16.42 -44.98 7.24
C SER A 26 16.57 -44.78 5.73
N LEU A 27 17.80 -44.57 5.24
CA LEU A 27 18.12 -44.30 3.84
C LEU A 27 19.05 -45.36 3.28
N LYS A 28 18.57 -46.14 2.31
CA LYS A 28 19.40 -47.13 1.62
C LYS A 28 19.83 -46.59 0.26
N ARG A 29 21.14 -46.52 0.01
CA ARG A 29 21.70 -46.19 -1.30
C ARG A 29 21.51 -47.38 -2.25
N GLU A 30 20.74 -47.20 -3.31
CA GLU A 30 20.51 -48.24 -4.32
C GLU A 30 21.53 -48.16 -5.44
N SER A 31 21.70 -46.98 -6.01
CA SER A 31 22.63 -46.74 -7.11
C SER A 31 23.06 -45.28 -7.16
N ASP A 32 24.20 -45.05 -7.79
CA ASP A 32 24.68 -43.72 -8.14
C ASP A 32 25.36 -43.75 -9.50
N HIS A 33 25.17 -42.66 -10.24
CA HIS A 33 25.71 -42.50 -11.57
C HIS A 33 26.23 -41.08 -11.73
N GLU A 34 27.44 -40.96 -12.28
CA GLU A 34 28.02 -39.67 -12.62
C GLU A 34 28.04 -39.49 -14.13
N THR A 35 27.52 -38.34 -14.57
CA THR A 35 27.50 -37.94 -15.98
C THR A 35 28.02 -36.51 -16.11
N GLN A 36 28.21 -36.07 -17.35
CA GLN A 36 28.58 -34.69 -17.63
C GLN A 36 27.46 -34.03 -18.42
N ALA A 37 27.03 -32.86 -17.96
CA ALA A 37 26.21 -31.95 -18.74
C ALA A 37 27.09 -30.83 -19.30
N GLY A 38 26.81 -30.44 -20.53
CA GLY A 38 27.54 -29.35 -21.19
C GLY A 38 26.59 -28.53 -22.04
N GLY A 39 27.01 -27.33 -22.40
CA GLY A 39 26.19 -26.46 -23.21
C GLY A 39 26.84 -25.15 -23.54
N GLU A 40 26.02 -24.29 -24.14
CA GLU A 40 26.40 -22.92 -24.44
C GLU A 40 25.49 -21.96 -23.69
N ALA A 41 26.07 -21.08 -22.89
CA ALA A 41 25.39 -19.90 -22.39
C ALA A 41 25.68 -18.71 -23.31
N SER A 42 24.68 -17.87 -23.56
CA SER A 42 24.78 -16.70 -24.42
C SER A 42 24.19 -15.49 -23.74
N ARG A 43 24.96 -14.40 -23.71
CA ARG A 43 24.46 -13.07 -23.34
C ARG A 43 24.35 -12.21 -24.58
N TRP A 44 23.12 -11.83 -24.91
CA TRP A 44 22.79 -10.94 -26.01
C TRP A 44 22.68 -9.51 -25.51
N TYR A 45 23.29 -8.59 -26.24
CA TYR A 45 23.10 -7.15 -26.09
C TYR A 45 22.53 -6.59 -27.38
N SER A 46 21.43 -5.85 -27.25
CA SER A 46 20.75 -5.18 -28.35
C SER A 46 20.68 -3.67 -28.09
N PRO A 47 21.75 -2.94 -28.45
CA PRO A 47 21.72 -1.48 -28.46
C PRO A 47 20.70 -0.91 -29.45
N SER A 48 20.01 0.15 -29.06
CA SER A 48 19.12 0.91 -29.92
C SER A 48 19.31 2.41 -29.70
N PHE A 49 19.42 3.15 -30.80
CA PHE A 49 19.58 4.60 -30.77
C PHE A 49 18.23 5.31 -30.93
N ASN A 50 18.04 6.36 -30.15
CA ASN A 50 16.87 7.23 -30.22
C ASN A 50 17.28 8.71 -30.19
N VAL A 51 16.46 9.57 -30.77
CA VAL A 51 16.60 11.02 -30.64
C VAL A 51 15.43 11.51 -29.79
N ALA A 52 15.74 12.07 -28.63
CA ALA A 52 14.73 12.60 -27.71
C ALA A 52 14.59 14.12 -27.91
N PRO A 53 13.43 14.60 -28.38
CA PRO A 53 13.15 16.03 -28.44
C PRO A 53 12.79 16.58 -27.06
N HIS A 54 13.24 17.79 -26.77
CA HIS A 54 12.86 18.56 -25.59
C HIS A 54 12.64 20.02 -26.01
N SER A 55 11.64 20.66 -25.39
CA SER A 55 11.31 22.07 -25.62
C SER A 55 11.36 22.81 -24.30
N GLY A 56 12.00 23.98 -24.29
CA GLY A 56 12.15 24.81 -23.11
C GLY A 56 11.92 26.29 -23.39
N GLY A 57 11.51 27.02 -22.36
CA GLY A 57 11.54 28.48 -22.36
C GLY A 57 12.96 28.96 -22.09
N GLY A 58 13.35 30.09 -22.68
CA GLY A 58 14.72 30.58 -22.57
C GLY A 58 15.50 30.49 -23.88
N GLN A 59 16.67 31.12 -23.85
CA GLN A 59 17.71 30.92 -24.85
C GLN A 59 18.22 29.48 -24.83
N LEU A 60 18.88 29.09 -25.92
CA LEU A 60 19.50 27.77 -26.00
C LEU A 60 20.61 27.65 -24.94
N PRO A 61 20.62 26.58 -24.11
CA PRO A 61 21.69 26.35 -23.14
C PRO A 61 23.09 26.25 -23.78
N SER A 62 24.12 26.64 -23.03
CA SER A 62 25.52 26.50 -23.43
C SER A 62 25.91 25.02 -23.58
N GLY A 63 26.82 24.72 -24.53
CA GLY A 63 27.29 23.36 -24.80
C GLY A 63 26.42 22.54 -25.75
N ILE A 64 25.35 23.14 -26.29
CA ILE A 64 24.49 22.54 -27.33
C ILE A 64 24.94 23.02 -28.70
N GLN A 65 25.03 22.11 -29.67
CA GLN A 65 25.33 22.46 -31.05
C GLN A 65 24.13 23.23 -31.64
N SER A 66 24.34 24.51 -31.95
CA SER A 66 23.27 25.41 -32.39
C SER A 66 23.01 25.30 -33.89
N PHE A 67 21.73 25.32 -34.26
CA PHE A 67 21.26 25.30 -35.64
C PHE A 67 20.27 26.45 -35.91
N PRO A 68 20.11 26.86 -37.19
CA PRO A 68 19.23 27.97 -37.54
C PRO A 68 17.74 27.72 -37.24
N SER A 69 17.29 26.46 -37.30
CA SER A 69 15.91 26.09 -37.04
C SER A 69 15.79 24.73 -36.35
N ALA A 70 14.66 24.49 -35.68
CA ALA A 70 14.36 23.20 -35.06
C ALA A 70 14.40 22.05 -36.08
N GLY A 71 13.90 22.26 -37.30
CA GLY A 71 13.95 21.25 -38.37
C GLY A 71 15.39 20.89 -38.78
N SER A 72 16.28 21.89 -38.90
CA SER A 72 17.70 21.63 -39.19
C SER A 72 18.42 20.92 -38.04
N ALA A 73 18.08 21.24 -36.77
CA ALA A 73 18.62 20.54 -35.61
C ALA A 73 18.15 19.08 -35.55
N GLU A 74 16.88 18.82 -35.88
CA GLU A 74 16.30 17.48 -35.94
C GLU A 74 16.92 16.62 -37.02
N GLN A 75 17.12 17.21 -38.20
CA GLN A 75 17.79 16.55 -39.31
C GLN A 75 19.24 16.20 -38.95
N ALA A 76 19.98 17.12 -38.34
CA ALA A 76 21.33 16.86 -37.87
C ALA A 76 21.39 15.74 -36.82
N ALA A 77 20.48 15.75 -35.84
CA ALA A 77 20.37 14.69 -34.84
C ALA A 77 20.02 13.33 -35.47
N SER A 78 19.18 13.32 -36.50
CA SER A 78 18.80 12.12 -37.25
C SER A 78 19.97 11.57 -38.08
N SER A 79 20.74 12.44 -38.73
CA SER A 79 21.98 12.06 -39.42
C SER A 79 23.02 11.50 -38.45
N ALA A 80 23.16 12.11 -37.27
CA ALA A 80 24.05 11.61 -36.23
C ALA A 80 23.63 10.22 -35.71
N ARG A 81 22.32 10.00 -35.52
CA ARG A 81 21.76 8.67 -35.19
C ARG A 81 22.11 7.64 -36.26
N ALA A 82 21.95 7.98 -37.53
CA ALA A 82 22.28 7.07 -38.64
C ALA A 82 23.79 6.75 -38.67
N ALA A 83 24.65 7.75 -38.47
CA ALA A 83 26.09 7.56 -38.39
C ALA A 83 26.49 6.68 -37.19
N ALA A 84 25.92 6.91 -36.01
CA ALA A 84 26.14 6.09 -34.82
C ALA A 84 25.69 4.64 -35.05
N THR A 85 24.54 4.44 -35.68
CA THR A 85 24.02 3.11 -36.03
C THR A 85 24.95 2.39 -37.02
N LYS A 86 25.48 3.09 -38.02
CA LYS A 86 26.43 2.54 -39.00
C LYS A 86 27.77 2.16 -38.36
N ALA A 87 28.25 2.93 -37.39
CA ALA A 87 29.52 2.70 -36.70
C ALA A 87 29.42 1.67 -35.56
N LEU A 88 28.21 1.32 -35.11
CA LEU A 88 27.98 0.45 -33.97
C LEU A 88 28.64 -0.94 -34.10
N PRO A 89 28.57 -1.65 -35.25
CA PRO A 89 29.14 -3.00 -35.35
C PRO A 89 30.66 -3.03 -35.07
N ASP A 90 31.41 -2.05 -35.61
CA ASP A 90 32.85 -1.93 -35.37
C ASP A 90 33.15 -1.58 -33.90
N ARG A 91 32.32 -0.72 -33.29
CA ARG A 91 32.44 -0.38 -31.86
C ARG A 91 32.20 -1.58 -30.97
N LEU A 92 31.17 -2.38 -31.25
CA LEU A 92 30.86 -3.59 -30.49
C LEU A 92 31.99 -4.61 -30.59
N ARG A 93 32.61 -4.79 -31.76
CA ARG A 93 33.80 -5.64 -31.93
C ARG A 93 34.96 -5.17 -31.06
N LYS A 94 35.35 -3.89 -31.17
CA LYS A 94 36.43 -3.31 -30.34
C LYS A 94 36.12 -3.34 -28.85
N TRP A 95 34.86 -3.16 -28.46
CA TRP A 95 34.45 -3.28 -27.07
C TRP A 95 34.60 -4.72 -26.58
N ALA A 96 34.16 -5.71 -27.37
CA ALA A 96 34.21 -7.11 -27.00
C ALA A 96 35.66 -7.64 -26.92
N GLU A 97 36.56 -7.16 -27.78
CA GLU A 97 38.00 -7.44 -27.72
C GLU A 97 38.63 -6.89 -26.44
N ARG A 98 38.31 -5.65 -26.06
CA ARG A 98 38.83 -5.02 -24.83
C ARG A 98 38.37 -5.70 -23.55
N HIS A 99 37.17 -6.29 -23.57
CA HIS A 99 36.54 -6.98 -22.44
C HIS A 99 36.55 -8.50 -22.64
N ALA A 100 37.53 -9.01 -23.39
CA ALA A 100 37.75 -10.44 -23.53
C ALA A 100 38.24 -11.01 -22.19
N GLY A 101 37.49 -11.95 -21.61
CA GLY A 101 37.86 -12.62 -20.37
C GLY A 101 37.31 -12.01 -19.07
N ASP A 102 36.57 -10.90 -19.13
CA ASP A 102 35.86 -10.34 -17.96
C ASP A 102 34.33 -10.46 -18.08
N ASP A 103 33.54 -10.25 -17.01
CA ASP A 103 32.06 -10.25 -17.10
C ASP A 103 31.48 -8.83 -17.22
N SER A 104 32.19 -7.91 -17.87
CA SER A 104 31.69 -6.54 -18.07
C SER A 104 30.40 -6.55 -18.88
N ALA A 105 29.46 -5.72 -18.44
CA ALA A 105 28.20 -5.49 -19.13
C ALA A 105 28.33 -4.32 -20.09
N LEU A 106 27.82 -4.48 -21.32
CA LEU A 106 27.77 -3.39 -22.30
C LEU A 106 26.79 -2.32 -21.80
N THR A 107 27.25 -1.08 -21.71
CA THR A 107 26.44 0.06 -21.27
C THR A 107 26.10 1.00 -22.43
N ALA A 108 25.17 1.92 -22.22
CA ALA A 108 24.81 2.92 -23.21
C ALA A 108 26.00 3.84 -23.61
N GLY A 109 26.94 4.07 -22.69
CA GLY A 109 28.15 4.87 -22.96
C GLY A 109 29.14 4.19 -23.89
N ASP A 110 29.09 2.87 -24.01
CA ASP A 110 29.97 2.10 -24.88
C ASP A 110 29.52 2.15 -26.36
N CYS A 111 28.26 2.49 -26.60
CA CYS A 111 27.68 2.45 -27.94
C CYS A 111 28.08 3.66 -28.81
N TYR A 112 28.44 4.80 -28.20
CA TYR A 112 28.79 6.04 -28.91
C TYR A 112 29.56 7.00 -27.98
N ASP A 113 30.37 7.91 -28.54
CA ASP A 113 31.27 8.82 -27.79
C ASP A 113 30.56 10.00 -27.07
N GLY A 114 29.36 9.78 -26.52
CA GLY A 114 28.72 10.73 -25.63
C GLY A 114 27.71 11.69 -26.28
N SER A 115 26.95 12.34 -25.39
CA SER A 115 25.65 12.97 -25.62
C SER A 115 25.70 14.28 -26.40
N VAL A 116 25.98 14.21 -27.70
CA VAL A 116 25.80 15.37 -28.57
C VAL A 116 24.32 15.77 -28.56
N THR A 117 24.08 17.01 -28.15
CA THR A 117 22.75 17.62 -28.15
C THR A 117 22.74 18.68 -29.24
N TYR A 118 21.76 18.58 -30.12
CA TYR A 118 21.52 19.50 -31.22
C TYR A 118 20.37 20.41 -30.82
N GLY A 119 20.41 21.69 -31.13
CA GLY A 119 19.28 22.54 -30.76
C GLY A 119 19.22 23.85 -31.53
N ALA A 120 18.05 24.44 -31.49
CA ALA A 120 17.78 25.73 -32.09
C ALA A 120 16.93 26.56 -31.14
N GLN A 121 17.15 27.87 -31.15
CA GLN A 121 16.30 28.83 -30.45
C GLN A 121 15.47 29.62 -31.46
N ALA A 122 14.27 29.99 -31.04
CA ALA A 122 13.34 30.80 -31.80
C ALA A 122 12.75 31.89 -30.90
N ARG A 123 12.33 33.00 -31.50
CA ARG A 123 11.57 34.03 -30.79
C ARG A 123 10.29 33.42 -30.25
N CYS A 124 9.97 33.71 -28.98
CA CYS A 124 8.77 33.20 -28.34
C CYS A 124 7.52 33.75 -29.04
N HIS A 125 6.74 32.86 -29.67
CA HIS A 125 5.52 33.23 -30.37
C HIS A 125 4.48 33.86 -29.42
N SER A 126 4.32 33.31 -28.22
CA SER A 126 3.32 33.76 -27.23
C SER A 126 3.50 35.22 -26.77
N CYS A 127 4.69 35.80 -26.88
CA CYS A 127 4.95 37.20 -26.51
C CYS A 127 5.62 38.01 -27.64
N GLY A 128 5.70 37.47 -28.86
CA GLY A 128 6.40 38.10 -29.98
C GLY A 128 7.88 38.43 -29.70
N GLY A 129 8.52 37.71 -28.78
CA GLY A 129 9.91 37.96 -28.37
C GLY A 129 10.10 39.03 -27.29
N GLN A 130 9.04 39.61 -26.72
CA GLN A 130 9.15 40.70 -25.76
C GLN A 130 9.42 40.25 -24.31
N GLY A 131 9.28 38.96 -24.00
CA GLY A 131 9.40 38.43 -22.63
C GLY A 131 8.22 38.75 -21.71
N LYS A 132 7.27 39.58 -22.15
CA LYS A 132 6.10 40.00 -21.37
C LYS A 132 4.83 39.90 -22.22
N THR A 133 3.71 39.65 -21.57
CA THR A 133 2.38 39.67 -22.19
C THR A 133 1.49 40.68 -21.48
N THR A 134 0.51 41.21 -22.20
CA THR A 134 -0.48 42.15 -21.64
C THR A 134 -1.22 41.49 -20.48
N CYS A 135 -1.32 42.18 -19.35
CA CYS A 135 -2.04 41.66 -18.20
C CYS A 135 -3.55 41.58 -18.52
N GLY A 136 -4.08 40.35 -18.63
CA GLY A 136 -5.49 40.12 -18.93
C GLY A 136 -6.45 40.63 -17.85
N ASN A 137 -6.03 40.69 -16.58
CA ASN A 137 -6.91 41.15 -15.48
C ASN A 137 -7.22 42.65 -15.55
N CYS A 138 -6.37 43.45 -16.17
CA CYS A 138 -6.58 44.88 -16.34
C CYS A 138 -6.52 45.32 -17.81
N SER A 139 -6.49 44.37 -18.75
CA SER A 139 -6.32 44.62 -20.19
C SER A 139 -5.21 45.62 -20.51
N GLY A 140 -4.07 45.53 -19.82
CA GLY A 140 -2.94 46.44 -20.01
C GLY A 140 -3.00 47.78 -19.25
N GLN A 141 -4.11 48.11 -18.59
CA GLN A 141 -4.31 49.42 -17.96
C GLN A 141 -3.58 49.62 -16.62
N GLY A 142 -3.01 48.56 -16.03
CA GLY A 142 -2.36 48.59 -14.72
C GLY A 142 -3.32 48.76 -13.53
N ARG A 143 -4.61 49.02 -13.77
CA ARG A 143 -5.63 49.25 -12.74
C ARG A 143 -6.90 48.47 -13.04
N THR A 144 -7.61 48.05 -12.02
CA THR A 144 -8.92 47.39 -12.12
C THR A 144 -9.99 48.22 -11.41
N ILE A 145 -11.26 48.03 -11.80
CA ILE A 145 -12.38 48.70 -11.15
C ILE A 145 -12.43 48.27 -9.68
N CYS A 146 -12.58 49.24 -8.78
CA CYS A 146 -12.75 48.94 -7.36
C CYS A 146 -14.10 48.25 -7.15
N SER A 147 -14.07 46.99 -6.69
CA SER A 147 -15.27 46.20 -6.41
C SER A 147 -16.11 46.81 -5.29
N MET A 148 -15.48 47.39 -4.27
CA MET A 148 -16.14 47.96 -3.09
C MET A 148 -17.07 49.13 -3.42
N CYS A 149 -16.74 49.95 -4.42
CA CYS A 149 -17.60 51.05 -4.87
C CYS A 149 -18.14 50.87 -6.29
N SER A 150 -17.85 49.73 -6.93
CA SER A 150 -18.18 49.44 -8.33
C SER A 150 -17.71 50.55 -9.28
N GLY A 151 -16.50 51.07 -9.07
CA GLY A 151 -15.95 52.14 -9.91
C GLY A 151 -16.36 53.57 -9.57
N ARG A 152 -17.29 53.77 -8.62
CA ARG A 152 -17.86 55.10 -8.32
C ARG A 152 -17.00 56.00 -7.43
N GLY A 153 -15.96 55.48 -6.81
CA GLY A 153 -15.14 56.20 -5.81
C GLY A 153 -15.85 56.46 -4.48
N GLN A 154 -17.14 56.14 -4.38
CA GLN A 154 -17.97 56.36 -3.20
C GLN A 154 -18.91 55.18 -2.98
N THR A 155 -19.25 54.90 -1.72
CA THR A 155 -20.22 53.88 -1.29
C THR A 155 -21.39 54.55 -0.57
N SER A 156 -22.53 53.85 -0.47
CA SER A 156 -23.64 54.32 0.35
C SER A 156 -23.20 54.42 1.81
N CYS A 157 -23.59 55.49 2.50
CA CYS A 157 -23.33 55.67 3.92
C CYS A 157 -24.03 54.56 4.71
N SER A 158 -23.26 53.78 5.47
CA SER A 158 -23.78 52.68 6.29
C SER A 158 -24.72 53.18 7.39
N GLY A 159 -24.40 54.32 8.01
CA GLY A 159 -25.22 54.89 9.09
C GLY A 159 -26.63 55.27 8.70
N CYS A 160 -26.89 55.59 7.42
CA CYS A 160 -28.23 55.99 6.95
C CYS A 160 -28.74 55.15 5.77
N GLY A 161 -28.05 54.07 5.41
CA GLY A 161 -28.39 53.22 4.27
C GLY A 161 -28.50 53.98 2.94
N GLY A 162 -27.72 55.05 2.74
CA GLY A 162 -27.81 55.87 1.51
C GLY A 162 -28.75 57.07 1.56
N SER A 163 -29.63 57.17 2.56
CA SER A 163 -30.71 58.19 2.57
C SER A 163 -30.27 59.61 2.97
N GLY A 164 -29.07 59.77 3.53
CA GLY A 164 -28.60 61.05 4.10
C GLY A 164 -29.26 61.42 5.44
N GLN A 165 -30.24 60.65 5.90
CA GLN A 165 -31.02 60.96 7.10
C GLN A 165 -31.12 59.75 8.04
N GLN A 166 -31.18 60.01 9.35
CA GLN A 166 -31.38 59.00 10.39
C GLN A 166 -32.64 59.32 11.18
N ARG A 167 -33.28 58.31 11.79
CA ARG A 167 -34.41 58.54 12.69
C ARG A 167 -33.94 59.37 13.90
N CYS A 168 -34.74 60.35 14.30
CA CYS A 168 -34.44 61.16 15.47
C CYS A 168 -34.53 60.29 16.73
N GLY A 169 -33.40 60.07 17.41
CA GLY A 169 -33.34 59.28 18.64
C GLY A 169 -34.18 59.87 19.77
N SER A 170 -34.23 61.20 19.89
CA SER A 170 -34.97 61.89 20.97
C SER A 170 -36.48 61.65 20.93
N CYS A 171 -37.06 61.42 19.76
CA CYS A 171 -38.49 61.14 19.60
C CYS A 171 -38.78 59.78 18.95
N GLY A 172 -37.80 58.89 18.86
CA GLY A 172 -37.94 57.58 18.19
C GLY A 172 -38.38 57.62 16.72
N GLY A 173 -38.29 58.78 16.06
CA GLY A 173 -38.81 58.98 14.71
C GLY A 173 -40.23 59.55 14.60
N ALA A 174 -40.94 59.77 15.71
CA ALA A 174 -42.32 60.24 15.71
C ALA A 174 -42.48 61.76 15.44
N GLY A 175 -41.40 62.55 15.53
CA GLY A 175 -41.42 64.01 15.41
C GLY A 175 -42.02 64.73 16.63
N ARG A 176 -42.58 64.00 17.60
CA ARG A 176 -43.18 64.56 18.82
C ARG A 176 -42.77 63.75 20.05
N MET A 177 -42.75 64.38 21.22
CA MET A 177 -42.36 63.77 22.50
C MET A 177 -43.43 64.03 23.56
N GLN A 178 -43.61 63.07 24.47
CA GLN A 178 -44.52 63.20 25.60
C GLN A 178 -43.85 63.97 26.74
N ARG A 179 -44.54 64.96 27.30
CA ARG A 179 -44.14 65.68 28.51
C ARG A 179 -45.25 65.60 29.54
N TYR A 180 -44.91 65.19 30.76
CA TYR A 180 -45.83 65.25 31.89
C TYR A 180 -45.80 66.66 32.47
N VAL A 181 -46.96 67.30 32.52
CA VAL A 181 -47.13 68.64 33.11
C VAL A 181 -48.15 68.58 34.22
N THR A 182 -47.84 69.24 35.32
CA THR A 182 -48.75 69.36 36.46
C THR A 182 -49.37 70.75 36.44
N LYS A 183 -50.70 70.80 36.31
CA LYS A 183 -51.47 72.03 36.35
C LYS A 183 -52.16 72.13 37.71
N THR A 184 -52.01 73.26 38.38
CA THR A 184 -52.78 73.57 39.59
C THR A 184 -54.14 74.10 39.18
N VAL A 185 -55.18 73.39 39.60
CA VAL A 185 -56.57 73.78 39.40
C VAL A 185 -57.13 74.23 40.75
N TRP A 186 -57.86 75.35 40.76
CA TRP A 186 -58.53 75.83 41.95
C TRP A 186 -59.75 74.95 42.25
N ASP A 187 -59.81 74.36 43.44
CA ASP A 187 -61.00 73.65 43.90
C ASP A 187 -61.83 74.57 44.79
N GLY A 188 -62.98 74.99 44.27
CA GLY A 188 -63.88 75.90 44.96
C GLY A 188 -64.54 75.30 46.22
N TYR A 189 -64.62 73.98 46.34
CA TYR A 189 -65.21 73.33 47.52
C TYR A 189 -64.21 73.22 48.67
N ALA A 190 -62.95 72.90 48.37
CA ALA A 190 -61.89 72.78 49.38
C ALA A 190 -61.16 74.11 49.65
N ASN A 191 -61.50 75.17 48.92
CA ASN A 191 -60.91 76.51 48.96
C ASN A 191 -59.36 76.51 48.93
N ARG A 192 -58.78 75.57 48.17
CA ARG A 192 -57.34 75.42 47.98
C ARG A 192 -57.00 75.00 46.55
N TYR A 193 -55.80 75.36 46.10
CA TYR A 193 -55.26 74.81 44.85
C TYR A 193 -54.90 73.32 45.03
N HIS A 194 -55.29 72.49 44.07
CA HIS A 194 -54.81 71.11 43.96
C HIS A 194 -54.21 70.86 42.57
N SER A 195 -53.21 69.98 42.52
CA SER A 195 -52.40 69.74 41.32
C SER A 195 -52.87 68.49 40.57
N HIS A 196 -53.22 68.62 39.28
CA HIS A 196 -53.54 67.52 38.38
C HIS A 196 -52.45 67.36 37.31
N SER A 197 -52.02 66.12 37.03
CA SER A 197 -50.96 65.84 36.05
C SER A 197 -51.54 65.30 34.75
N GLU A 198 -51.21 65.93 33.62
CA GLU A 198 -51.65 65.55 32.27
C GLU A 198 -50.41 65.33 31.37
N THR A 199 -50.50 64.41 30.40
CA THR A 199 -49.44 64.22 29.39
C THR A 199 -49.75 65.04 28.15
N VAL A 200 -48.87 65.98 27.80
CA VAL A 200 -49.00 66.79 26.58
C VAL A 200 -47.98 66.37 25.52
N MET A 201 -48.38 66.39 24.25
CA MET A 201 -47.53 66.03 23.11
C MET A 201 -46.86 67.27 22.51
N GLU A 202 -45.56 67.42 22.78
CA GLU A 202 -44.77 68.54 22.28
C GLU A 202 -44.01 68.17 21.01
N ASN A 203 -43.75 69.18 20.19
CA ASN A 203 -42.91 69.03 19.00
C ASN A 203 -41.47 68.70 19.41
N CYS A 204 -40.86 67.74 18.72
CA CYS A 204 -39.47 67.40 18.99
C CYS A 204 -38.54 68.46 18.38
N ASN A 205 -38.10 69.41 19.21
CA ASN A 205 -37.21 70.49 18.80
C ASN A 205 -35.89 69.99 18.21
N MET A 206 -35.38 68.83 18.66
CA MET A 206 -34.13 68.23 18.16
C MET A 206 -34.19 67.82 16.67
N CYS A 207 -35.38 67.63 16.12
CA CYS A 207 -35.58 67.31 14.69
C CYS A 207 -36.54 68.27 13.98
N GLY A 208 -36.93 69.38 14.62
CA GLY A 208 -37.91 70.33 14.07
C GLY A 208 -39.21 69.65 13.65
N SER A 209 -39.70 68.70 14.45
CA SER A 209 -40.88 67.87 14.18
C SER A 209 -40.82 66.90 12.99
N SER A 210 -39.72 66.84 12.24
CA SER A 210 -39.61 65.98 11.05
C SER A 210 -39.46 64.48 11.35
N GLY A 211 -39.15 64.13 12.61
CA GLY A 211 -38.84 62.75 13.01
C GLY A 211 -37.51 62.21 12.46
N ARG A 212 -36.80 62.99 11.64
CA ARG A 212 -35.51 62.59 11.05
C ARG A 212 -34.46 63.66 11.30
N ARG A 213 -33.19 63.25 11.34
CA ARG A 213 -32.06 64.16 11.45
C ARG A 213 -31.06 63.86 10.36
N GLN A 214 -30.32 64.89 9.95
CA GLN A 214 -29.20 64.72 9.03
C GLN A 214 -28.22 63.69 9.61
N CYS A 215 -27.84 62.71 8.80
CA CYS A 215 -26.91 61.68 9.22
C CYS A 215 -25.54 62.30 9.50
N GLY A 216 -25.04 62.17 10.73
CA GLY A 216 -23.74 62.74 11.13
C GLY A 216 -22.53 62.10 10.44
N GLN A 217 -22.65 60.83 10.02
CA GLN A 217 -21.54 60.10 9.38
C GLN A 217 -21.28 60.49 7.93
N CYS A 218 -22.28 61.04 7.23
CA CYS A 218 -22.14 61.51 5.84
C CYS A 218 -22.49 62.98 5.67
N TYR A 219 -22.84 63.67 6.76
CA TYR A 219 -23.33 65.04 6.77
C TYR A 219 -24.44 65.27 5.75
N GLY A 220 -25.42 64.37 5.68
CA GLY A 220 -26.57 64.50 4.77
C GLY A 220 -26.36 64.04 3.33
N ARG A 221 -25.12 63.73 2.91
CA ARG A 221 -24.81 63.36 1.52
C ARG A 221 -25.31 61.98 1.09
N GLY A 222 -25.64 61.12 2.05
CA GLY A 222 -26.03 59.73 1.80
C GLY A 222 -24.90 58.83 1.28
N LYS A 223 -23.75 59.38 0.91
CA LYS A 223 -22.57 58.64 0.41
C LYS A 223 -21.35 58.90 1.28
N GLN A 224 -20.44 57.93 1.29
CA GLN A 224 -19.14 58.01 1.93
C GLN A 224 -18.04 57.68 0.91
N ASN A 225 -16.89 58.27 1.16
CA ASN A 225 -15.68 58.10 0.37
C ASN A 225 -15.21 56.64 0.44
N CYS A 226 -14.90 56.04 -0.71
CA CYS A 226 -14.42 54.67 -0.73
C CYS A 226 -12.92 54.65 -0.40
N HIS A 227 -12.60 54.32 0.84
CA HIS A 227 -11.22 54.23 1.32
C HIS A 227 -10.40 53.16 0.59
N SER A 228 -11.03 52.05 0.17
CA SER A 228 -10.36 50.96 -0.55
C SER A 228 -9.76 51.36 -1.89
N CYS A 229 -10.20 52.47 -2.49
CA CYS A 229 -9.63 53.01 -3.74
C CYS A 229 -9.20 54.47 -3.63
N ALA A 230 -9.12 55.01 -2.41
CA ALA A 230 -8.85 56.43 -2.16
C ALA A 230 -9.70 57.35 -3.05
N ASN A 231 -10.99 57.04 -3.21
CA ASN A 231 -11.97 57.77 -4.03
C ASN A 231 -11.74 57.76 -5.55
N SER A 232 -10.71 57.07 -6.05
CA SER A 232 -10.39 57.05 -7.49
C SER A 232 -11.30 56.12 -8.30
N GLY A 233 -12.07 55.25 -7.64
CA GLY A 233 -12.89 54.22 -8.29
C GLY A 233 -12.08 53.07 -8.89
N LYS A 234 -10.75 53.13 -8.88
CA LYS A 234 -9.87 52.09 -9.42
C LYS A 234 -8.84 51.69 -8.38
N VAL A 235 -8.41 50.44 -8.41
CA VAL A 235 -7.32 49.92 -7.57
C VAL A 235 -6.20 49.41 -8.45
N THR A 236 -4.97 49.44 -7.96
CA THR A 236 -3.82 48.85 -8.66
C THR A 236 -4.10 47.38 -8.95
N CYS A 237 -3.82 46.93 -10.17
CA CYS A 237 -4.05 45.54 -10.53
C CYS A 237 -3.07 44.63 -9.78
N ASN A 238 -3.58 43.80 -8.87
CA ASN A 238 -2.75 42.89 -8.06
C ASN A 238 -1.92 41.91 -8.91
N ARG A 239 -2.42 41.52 -10.10
CA ARG A 239 -1.75 40.54 -10.96
C ARG A 239 -0.47 41.08 -11.63
N CYS A 240 -0.42 42.37 -11.94
CA CYS A 240 0.74 42.99 -12.59
C CYS A 240 1.44 44.07 -11.75
N GLY A 241 0.97 44.31 -10.52
CA GLY A 241 1.51 45.35 -9.64
C GLY A 241 1.41 46.77 -10.21
N GLY A 242 0.52 47.01 -11.19
CA GLY A 242 0.39 48.30 -11.85
C GLY A 242 1.14 48.45 -13.18
N SER A 243 2.00 47.50 -13.54
CA SER A 243 2.83 47.59 -14.76
C SER A 243 2.06 47.38 -16.08
N GLY A 244 0.82 46.89 -16.02
CA GLY A 244 0.02 46.56 -17.19
C GLY A 244 0.48 45.31 -17.96
N SER A 245 1.60 44.70 -17.58
CA SER A 245 2.14 43.49 -18.22
C SER A 245 2.54 42.45 -17.20
N VAL A 246 2.61 41.19 -17.62
CA VAL A 246 3.09 40.08 -16.79
C VAL A 246 4.17 39.34 -17.55
N SER A 247 5.11 38.74 -16.82
CA SER A 247 6.14 37.90 -17.40
C SER A 247 5.53 36.77 -18.23
N CYS A 248 6.03 36.57 -19.44
CA CYS A 248 5.58 35.48 -20.29
C CYS A 248 6.06 34.15 -19.70
N SER A 249 5.11 33.30 -19.28
CA SER A 249 5.40 31.99 -18.69
C SER A 249 6.04 31.03 -19.68
N THR A 250 5.65 31.08 -20.97
CA THR A 250 6.18 30.20 -22.02
C THR A 250 7.70 30.32 -22.21
N CYS A 251 8.25 31.53 -22.04
CA CYS A 251 9.67 31.80 -22.24
C CYS A 251 10.42 32.18 -20.96
N GLY A 252 9.76 32.15 -19.80
CA GLY A 252 10.36 32.59 -18.53
C GLY A 252 10.86 34.04 -18.58
N ALA A 253 10.12 34.93 -19.24
CA ALA A 253 10.50 36.32 -19.52
C ALA A 253 11.72 36.57 -20.42
N SER A 254 12.34 35.53 -20.99
CA SER A 254 13.50 35.71 -21.87
C SER A 254 13.16 36.24 -23.27
N GLY A 255 11.92 36.07 -23.74
CA GLY A 255 11.54 36.32 -25.14
C GLY A 255 11.97 35.21 -26.11
N TRP A 256 12.63 34.16 -25.63
CA TRP A 256 13.12 33.06 -26.44
C TRP A 256 12.54 31.71 -25.99
N THR A 257 12.42 30.80 -26.93
CA THR A 257 12.16 29.39 -26.65
C THR A 257 13.16 28.56 -27.43
N HIS A 258 13.54 27.41 -26.92
CA HIS A 258 14.44 26.52 -27.62
C HIS A 258 13.84 25.13 -27.77
N LYS A 259 14.34 24.42 -28.79
CA LYS A 259 14.14 22.98 -28.98
C LYS A 259 15.48 22.30 -29.07
N THR A 260 15.62 21.19 -28.37
CA THR A 260 16.84 20.38 -28.32
C THR A 260 16.53 18.94 -28.67
N TYR A 261 17.46 18.27 -29.32
CA TYR A 261 17.38 16.90 -29.78
C TYR A 261 18.62 16.19 -29.24
N LYS A 262 18.41 15.30 -28.27
CA LYS A 262 19.48 14.55 -27.62
C LYS A 262 19.56 13.16 -28.23
N LEU A 263 20.72 12.80 -28.78
CA LEU A 263 20.99 11.42 -29.15
C LEU A 263 21.19 10.59 -27.89
N GLY A 264 20.44 9.50 -27.78
CA GLY A 264 20.54 8.51 -26.71
C GLY A 264 20.78 7.11 -27.28
N CYS A 265 21.30 6.25 -26.42
CA CYS A 265 21.36 4.81 -26.67
C CYS A 265 20.75 4.09 -25.47
N SER A 266 19.94 3.07 -25.72
CA SER A 266 19.49 2.11 -24.72
C SER A 266 20.03 0.74 -25.08
N VAL A 267 20.46 -0.04 -24.09
CA VAL A 267 20.98 -1.41 -24.29
C VAL A 267 20.05 -2.38 -23.58
N GLN A 268 19.44 -3.28 -24.33
CA GLN A 268 18.69 -4.40 -23.76
C GLN A 268 19.61 -5.61 -23.66
N SER A 269 19.59 -6.29 -22.51
CA SER A 269 20.38 -7.52 -22.29
C SER A 269 19.48 -8.72 -22.06
N ARG A 270 19.80 -9.86 -22.67
CA ARG A 270 19.13 -11.14 -22.46
C ARG A 270 20.15 -12.24 -22.27
N PHE A 271 19.96 -13.09 -21.26
CA PHE A 271 20.82 -14.25 -21.01
C PHE A 271 20.05 -15.53 -21.26
N GLU A 272 20.65 -16.45 -21.99
CA GLU A 272 20.06 -17.74 -22.34
C GLU A 272 21.10 -18.84 -22.18
N VAL A 273 20.63 -20.04 -21.85
CA VAL A 273 21.48 -21.22 -21.73
C VAL A 273 20.88 -22.31 -22.62
N ASP A 274 21.69 -22.87 -23.49
CA ASP A 274 21.39 -24.08 -24.26
C ASP A 274 22.20 -25.24 -23.68
N ALA A 275 21.58 -25.95 -22.73
CA ALA A 275 22.17 -27.10 -22.06
C ALA A 275 21.78 -28.41 -22.74
N ARG A 276 22.71 -29.36 -22.80
CA ARG A 276 22.49 -30.72 -23.31
C ARG A 276 22.79 -31.74 -22.22
N HIS A 277 21.79 -32.59 -21.95
CA HIS A 277 21.89 -33.72 -21.04
C HIS A 277 20.79 -34.74 -21.39
N ALA A 278 20.99 -36.02 -21.07
CA ALA A 278 20.01 -37.08 -21.33
C ALA A 278 18.68 -36.84 -20.58
N ARG A 279 18.74 -36.23 -19.39
CA ARG A 279 17.58 -35.91 -18.57
C ARG A 279 17.02 -34.51 -18.81
N PRO A 280 15.72 -34.37 -19.11
CA PRO A 280 15.08 -33.06 -19.29
C PRO A 280 15.10 -32.16 -18.04
N GLU A 281 14.98 -32.74 -16.84
CA GLU A 281 14.99 -31.97 -15.58
C GLU A 281 16.33 -31.27 -15.32
N VAL A 282 17.45 -31.92 -15.67
CA VAL A 282 18.80 -31.37 -15.58
C VAL A 282 18.95 -30.20 -16.54
N VAL A 283 18.49 -30.38 -17.79
CA VAL A 283 18.49 -29.31 -18.80
C VAL A 283 17.65 -28.13 -18.34
N ALA A 284 16.43 -28.37 -17.83
CA ALA A 284 15.56 -27.32 -17.34
C ALA A 284 16.19 -26.53 -16.18
N ARG A 285 16.88 -27.22 -15.25
CA ARG A 285 17.57 -26.58 -14.14
C ARG A 285 18.76 -25.74 -14.61
N LEU A 286 19.62 -26.28 -15.47
CA LEU A 286 20.76 -25.55 -16.05
C LEU A 286 20.31 -24.31 -16.82
N LYS A 287 19.16 -24.38 -17.50
CA LYS A 287 18.54 -23.25 -18.21
C LYS A 287 18.15 -22.09 -17.31
N ALA A 288 17.91 -22.33 -16.03
CA ALA A 288 17.53 -21.32 -15.06
C ALA A 288 18.73 -20.62 -14.38
N PHE A 289 19.95 -21.09 -14.61
CA PHE A 289 21.13 -20.52 -13.94
C PHE A 289 21.67 -19.26 -14.63
N SER A 290 22.28 -18.39 -13.82
CA SER A 290 23.08 -17.26 -14.29
C SER A 290 24.49 -17.72 -14.68
N LEU A 291 25.24 -16.86 -15.37
CA LEU A 291 26.65 -17.13 -15.68
C LEU A 291 27.50 -17.36 -14.42
N GLU A 292 27.27 -16.58 -13.38
CA GLU A 292 27.94 -16.72 -12.08
C GLU A 292 27.65 -18.10 -11.45
N HIS A 293 26.38 -18.52 -11.43
CA HIS A 293 26.02 -19.83 -10.93
C HIS A 293 26.65 -20.95 -11.75
N LEU A 294 26.64 -20.88 -13.09
CA LEU A 294 27.31 -21.88 -13.93
C LEU A 294 28.81 -21.96 -13.62
N SER A 295 29.46 -20.81 -13.40
CA SER A 295 30.89 -20.73 -13.04
C SER A 295 31.19 -21.31 -11.66
N SER A 296 30.23 -21.28 -10.74
CA SER A 296 30.36 -21.91 -9.42
C SER A 296 30.22 -23.44 -9.46
N LEU A 297 29.58 -23.98 -10.50
CA LEU A 297 29.30 -25.41 -10.65
C LEU A 297 30.38 -26.14 -11.46
N GLY A 298 31.09 -25.44 -12.35
CA GLY A 298 32.12 -26.04 -13.18
C GLY A 298 32.83 -25.03 -14.07
N PRO A 299 33.77 -25.48 -14.93
CA PRO A 299 34.52 -24.59 -15.78
C PRO A 299 33.62 -23.95 -16.84
N VAL A 300 33.80 -22.64 -17.02
CA VAL A 300 33.12 -21.82 -18.01
C VAL A 300 34.19 -21.06 -18.81
N GLU A 301 34.19 -21.26 -20.13
CA GLU A 301 35.15 -20.65 -21.04
C GLU A 301 34.42 -19.71 -22.01
N GLN A 302 34.82 -18.45 -22.01
CA GLN A 302 34.32 -17.49 -22.98
C GLN A 302 34.81 -17.86 -24.38
N GLN A 303 33.88 -17.96 -25.32
CA GLN A 303 34.15 -18.19 -26.74
C GLN A 303 34.23 -16.85 -27.49
N GLU A 304 34.67 -16.89 -28.74
CA GLU A 304 34.69 -15.70 -29.59
C GLU A 304 33.30 -15.02 -29.64
N PRO A 305 33.24 -13.71 -29.39
CA PRO A 305 31.99 -12.95 -29.43
C PRO A 305 31.50 -12.84 -30.88
N ASP A 306 30.19 -12.95 -31.05
CA ASP A 306 29.53 -12.84 -32.35
C ASP A 306 28.82 -11.49 -32.44
N VAL A 307 29.23 -10.64 -33.39
CA VAL A 307 28.59 -9.34 -33.67
C VAL A 307 27.83 -9.45 -34.98
N ARG A 308 26.49 -9.44 -34.89
CA ARG A 308 25.61 -9.49 -36.06
C ARG A 308 24.80 -8.21 -36.17
N ALA A 309 25.01 -7.48 -37.26
CA ALA A 309 24.45 -6.15 -37.44
C ALA A 309 24.70 -5.28 -36.19
N ASN A 310 23.64 -4.90 -35.48
CA ASN A 310 23.70 -4.02 -34.32
C ASN A 310 23.57 -4.75 -32.98
N ALA A 311 23.74 -6.07 -32.96
CA ALA A 311 23.68 -6.88 -31.75
C ALA A 311 25.03 -7.55 -31.45
N LEU A 312 25.35 -7.65 -30.16
CA LEU A 312 26.52 -8.36 -29.66
C LEU A 312 26.06 -9.59 -28.88
N ARG A 313 26.56 -10.76 -29.24
CA ARG A 313 26.37 -12.01 -28.51
C ARG A 313 27.70 -12.44 -27.90
N ARG A 314 27.77 -12.43 -26.57
CA ARG A 314 28.85 -13.09 -25.82
C ARG A 314 28.47 -14.54 -25.62
N ARG A 315 29.36 -15.47 -25.99
CA ARG A 315 29.13 -16.92 -25.90
C ARG A 315 30.06 -17.51 -24.87
N TYR A 316 29.56 -18.45 -24.09
CA TYR A 316 30.29 -19.14 -23.04
C TYR A 316 30.01 -20.63 -23.16
N ARG A 317 31.06 -21.44 -23.26
CA ARG A 317 30.94 -22.89 -23.17
C ARG A 317 31.10 -23.28 -21.72
N PHE A 318 30.18 -24.07 -21.19
CA PHE A 318 30.28 -24.56 -19.82
C PHE A 318 30.19 -26.08 -19.79
N THR A 319 30.82 -26.65 -18.77
CA THR A 319 30.61 -28.05 -18.40
C THR A 319 30.27 -28.13 -16.92
N CYS A 320 29.40 -29.05 -16.56
CA CYS A 320 28.93 -29.27 -15.21
C CYS A 320 28.89 -30.78 -14.97
N ARG A 321 29.54 -31.24 -13.90
CA ARG A 321 29.39 -32.63 -13.45
C ARG A 321 28.00 -32.81 -12.86
N ILE A 322 27.32 -33.88 -13.23
CA ILE A 322 26.01 -34.24 -12.73
C ILE A 322 26.15 -35.55 -11.95
N THR A 323 25.66 -35.56 -10.72
CA THR A 323 25.68 -36.73 -9.85
C THR A 323 24.25 -37.14 -9.56
N GLU A 324 23.85 -38.32 -10.02
CA GLU A 324 22.53 -38.88 -9.79
C GLU A 324 22.63 -39.92 -8.68
N LEU A 325 21.84 -39.79 -7.63
CA LEU A 325 21.81 -40.73 -6.50
C LEU A 325 20.39 -41.23 -6.29
N THR A 326 20.21 -42.55 -6.33
CA THR A 326 18.94 -43.21 -6.05
C THR A 326 18.97 -43.74 -4.61
N LEU A 327 18.01 -43.28 -3.82
CA LEU A 327 17.81 -43.65 -2.43
C LEU A 327 16.49 -44.40 -2.28
N ASP A 328 16.50 -45.55 -1.65
CA ASP A 328 15.30 -46.22 -1.16
C ASP A 328 14.96 -45.68 0.23
N THR A 329 13.77 -45.10 0.33
CA THR A 329 13.18 -44.59 1.56
C THR A 329 11.87 -45.34 1.81
N GLN A 330 11.89 -46.28 2.74
CA GLN A 330 10.69 -47.06 3.14
C GLN A 330 9.97 -47.73 1.95
N GLY A 331 10.70 -48.23 0.96
CA GLY A 331 10.14 -48.90 -0.22
C GLY A 331 9.81 -47.96 -1.39
N SER A 332 10.13 -46.67 -1.27
CA SER A 332 10.02 -45.69 -2.35
C SER A 332 11.41 -45.28 -2.83
N ALA A 333 11.70 -45.50 -4.12
CA ALA A 333 12.94 -45.06 -4.73
C ALA A 333 12.86 -43.57 -5.13
N ILE A 334 13.72 -42.74 -4.54
CA ILE A 334 13.85 -41.32 -4.80
C ILE A 334 15.18 -41.05 -5.48
N GLN A 335 15.14 -40.38 -6.63
CA GLN A 335 16.33 -40.01 -7.36
C GLN A 335 16.66 -38.53 -7.22
N LEU A 336 17.79 -38.26 -6.59
CA LEU A 336 18.31 -36.92 -6.36
C LEU A 336 19.40 -36.59 -7.37
N VAL A 337 19.50 -35.30 -7.70
CA VAL A 337 20.48 -34.79 -8.67
C VAL A 337 21.32 -33.69 -8.05
N GLY A 338 22.63 -33.93 -8.01
CA GLY A 338 23.66 -32.98 -7.62
C GLY A 338 24.32 -32.33 -8.82
N PHE A 339 24.67 -31.05 -8.68
CA PHE A 339 25.31 -30.27 -9.73
C PHE A 339 26.70 -29.82 -9.29
N GLY A 340 27.67 -29.96 -10.18
CA GLY A 340 29.06 -29.54 -10.03
C GLY A 340 29.89 -30.44 -9.11
N GLU A 341 31.13 -30.02 -8.87
CA GLU A 341 32.12 -30.80 -8.09
C GLU A 341 31.70 -31.03 -6.63
N ARG A 342 30.85 -30.16 -6.08
CA ARG A 342 30.31 -30.27 -4.72
C ARG A 342 28.94 -30.96 -4.67
N ALA A 343 28.42 -31.43 -5.80
CA ALA A 343 27.11 -32.06 -5.94
C ALA A 343 26.00 -31.27 -5.23
N TYR A 344 25.89 -29.97 -5.53
CA TYR A 344 24.87 -29.10 -4.94
C TYR A 344 23.48 -29.58 -5.33
N VAL A 345 22.60 -29.76 -4.34
CA VAL A 345 21.22 -30.20 -4.55
C VAL A 345 20.28 -28.99 -4.56
N PHE A 346 19.45 -28.88 -5.59
CA PHE A 346 18.48 -27.79 -5.74
C PHE A 346 17.03 -28.25 -5.60
N ASP A 347 16.79 -29.55 -5.65
CA ASP A 347 15.48 -30.17 -5.55
C ASP A 347 15.64 -31.50 -4.83
N PHE A 348 15.14 -31.56 -3.59
CA PHE A 348 15.19 -32.76 -2.75
C PHE A 348 14.03 -33.73 -2.99
N LYS A 349 13.22 -33.52 -4.05
CA LYS A 349 12.19 -34.47 -4.53
C LYS A 349 11.24 -34.96 -3.44
N ASN A 350 10.84 -34.08 -2.52
CA ASN A 350 9.95 -34.39 -1.40
C ASN A 350 10.48 -35.51 -0.48
N ILE A 351 11.79 -35.71 -0.38
CA ILE A 351 12.37 -36.81 0.42
C ILE A 351 11.90 -36.82 1.87
N VAL A 352 11.76 -35.63 2.48
CA VAL A 352 11.27 -35.51 3.86
C VAL A 352 9.77 -35.86 3.92
N GLY A 353 8.99 -35.47 2.93
CA GLY A 353 7.57 -35.81 2.88
C GLY A 353 7.34 -37.31 2.71
N VAL A 354 8.15 -37.99 1.91
CA VAL A 354 8.08 -39.45 1.75
C VAL A 354 8.40 -40.17 3.06
N LEU A 355 9.45 -39.75 3.78
CA LEU A 355 9.79 -40.34 5.08
C LEU A 355 8.68 -40.14 6.13
N LEU A 356 8.00 -38.98 6.08
CA LEU A 356 6.96 -38.60 7.03
C LEU A 356 5.55 -38.96 6.56
N GLU A 357 5.40 -39.66 5.43
CA GLU A 357 4.10 -39.95 4.83
C GLU A 357 3.25 -40.85 5.73
N GLN A 358 3.88 -41.85 6.36
CA GLN A 358 3.19 -42.73 7.30
C GLN A 358 2.64 -41.95 8.51
N ASP A 359 3.45 -41.05 9.09
CA ASP A 359 3.03 -40.22 10.23
C ASP A 359 1.86 -39.28 9.85
N LEU A 360 1.86 -38.75 8.62
CA LEU A 360 0.78 -37.93 8.08
C LEU A 360 -0.51 -38.74 7.86
N GLN A 361 -0.41 -39.94 7.29
CA GLN A 361 -1.57 -40.81 7.06
C GLN A 361 -2.23 -41.25 8.37
N THR A 362 -1.42 -41.54 9.40
CA THR A 362 -1.93 -41.80 10.75
C THR A 362 -2.72 -40.60 11.27
N LEU A 363 -2.15 -39.38 11.18
CA LEU A 363 -2.85 -38.16 11.57
C LEU A 363 -4.18 -37.98 10.80
N GLU A 364 -4.16 -38.11 9.47
CA GLU A 364 -5.35 -37.94 8.63
C GLU A 364 -6.46 -38.93 9.02
N THR A 365 -6.11 -40.19 9.22
CA THR A 365 -7.05 -41.26 9.59
C THR A 365 -7.65 -41.02 10.97
N THR A 366 -6.83 -40.73 11.97
CA THR A 366 -7.29 -40.45 13.34
C THR A 366 -8.14 -39.16 13.37
N VAL A 367 -7.76 -38.13 12.62
CA VAL A 367 -8.57 -36.90 12.48
C VAL A 367 -9.93 -37.21 11.85
N GLN A 368 -10.03 -38.12 10.90
CA GLN A 368 -11.32 -38.50 10.31
C GLN A 368 -12.21 -39.25 11.30
N GLN A 369 -11.63 -40.17 12.08
CA GLN A 369 -12.35 -41.01 13.04
C GLN A 369 -12.75 -40.26 14.33
N ALA A 370 -11.96 -39.29 14.77
CA ALA A 370 -12.22 -38.55 16.00
C ALA A 370 -13.57 -37.81 15.97
N PRO A 371 -14.36 -37.81 17.05
CA PRO A 371 -15.63 -37.14 17.11
C PRO A 371 -15.48 -35.61 16.97
N THR A 372 -16.44 -34.97 16.30
CA THR A 372 -16.42 -33.49 16.14
C THR A 372 -16.80 -32.77 17.43
N PHE A 373 -17.63 -33.41 18.26
CA PHE A 373 -18.07 -32.93 19.56
C PHE A 373 -17.87 -34.05 20.59
N GLY A 374 -17.23 -33.73 21.71
CA GLY A 374 -16.94 -34.68 22.79
C GLY A 374 -16.75 -33.96 24.12
N VAL A 375 -16.66 -34.74 25.21
CA VAL A 375 -16.34 -34.24 26.55
C VAL A 375 -14.92 -34.66 26.88
N GLY A 376 -13.97 -33.74 26.73
CA GLY A 376 -12.55 -34.00 26.96
C GLY A 376 -11.76 -34.31 25.67
N PRO A 377 -10.43 -34.46 25.78
CA PRO A 377 -9.56 -34.70 24.65
C PRO A 377 -9.61 -36.18 24.23
N ASP A 378 -9.72 -36.41 22.93
CA ASP A 378 -9.57 -37.73 22.34
C ASP A 378 -8.09 -38.15 22.41
N GLU A 379 -7.78 -39.22 23.16
CA GLU A 379 -6.38 -39.62 23.45
C GLU A 379 -5.65 -40.06 22.18
N GLU A 380 -6.31 -40.83 21.30
CA GLU A 380 -5.74 -41.27 20.03
C GLU A 380 -5.39 -40.08 19.14
N LEU A 381 -6.26 -39.06 19.09
CA LEU A 381 -6.00 -37.82 18.35
C LEU A 381 -4.84 -37.01 18.94
N VAL A 382 -4.73 -36.97 20.27
CA VAL A 382 -3.59 -36.30 20.93
C VAL A 382 -2.29 -36.99 20.57
N ASP A 383 -2.24 -38.32 20.60
CA ASP A 383 -1.05 -39.10 20.30
C ASP A 383 -0.69 -39.02 18.81
N ALA A 384 -1.66 -39.07 17.90
CA ALA A 384 -1.42 -38.88 16.46
C ALA A 384 -0.84 -37.49 16.15
N ILE A 385 -1.36 -36.43 16.79
CA ILE A 385 -0.80 -35.07 16.64
C ILE A 385 0.60 -34.99 17.25
N ARG A 386 0.83 -35.65 18.39
CA ARG A 386 2.15 -35.66 19.05
C ARG A 386 3.19 -36.31 18.15
N GLN A 387 2.92 -37.52 17.66
CA GLN A 387 3.80 -38.25 16.74
C GLN A 387 4.10 -37.42 15.50
N CYS A 388 3.08 -36.81 14.89
CA CYS A 388 3.26 -35.94 13.74
C CYS A 388 4.18 -34.73 14.03
N LEU A 389 4.09 -34.16 15.24
CA LEU A 389 4.89 -33.00 15.66
C LEU A 389 6.27 -33.37 16.23
N GLU A 390 6.65 -34.65 16.31
CA GLU A 390 8.04 -35.03 16.61
C GLU A 390 9.01 -34.52 15.54
N SER A 391 8.54 -34.36 14.31
CA SER A 391 9.36 -33.87 13.21
C SER A 391 9.36 -32.35 13.10
N GLU A 392 10.55 -31.77 13.17
CA GLU A 392 10.79 -30.34 13.06
C GLU A 392 10.24 -29.74 11.75
N ALA A 393 10.30 -30.49 10.65
CA ALA A 393 9.69 -30.11 9.37
C ALA A 393 8.18 -29.85 9.50
N ASN A 394 7.46 -30.72 10.20
CA ASN A 394 6.02 -30.59 10.40
C ASN A 394 5.67 -29.41 11.30
N GLN A 395 6.51 -29.16 12.32
CA GLN A 395 6.38 -27.97 13.17
C GLN A 395 6.55 -26.70 12.33
N GLN A 396 7.61 -26.61 11.53
CA GLN A 396 7.88 -25.46 10.67
C GLN A 396 6.75 -25.20 9.67
N LEU A 397 6.24 -26.25 9.01
CA LEU A 397 5.09 -26.13 8.11
C LEU A 397 3.82 -25.64 8.83
N GLY A 398 3.52 -26.17 10.03
CA GLY A 398 2.38 -25.76 10.83
C GLY A 398 2.47 -24.32 11.34
N GLU A 399 3.68 -23.84 11.67
CA GLU A 399 3.96 -22.45 12.02
C GLU A 399 3.84 -21.50 10.82
N GLY A 400 4.20 -21.99 9.62
CA GLY A 400 4.30 -21.19 8.40
C GLY A 400 5.50 -20.25 8.39
N GLY A 401 5.45 -19.24 7.53
CA GLY A 401 6.51 -18.22 7.42
C GLY A 401 7.74 -18.66 6.61
N PRO A 402 8.88 -17.97 6.75
CA PRO A 402 10.05 -18.16 5.86
C PRO A 402 10.68 -19.56 5.93
N ALA A 403 10.65 -20.22 7.09
CA ALA A 403 11.19 -21.57 7.26
C ALA A 403 10.36 -22.59 6.48
N ALA A 404 9.02 -22.54 6.61
CA ALA A 404 8.10 -23.35 5.82
C ALA A 404 8.27 -23.11 4.31
N GLU A 405 8.40 -21.85 3.89
CA GLU A 405 8.57 -21.50 2.48
C GLU A 405 9.89 -22.02 1.91
N LYS A 406 10.97 -22.01 2.71
CA LYS A 406 12.27 -22.58 2.34
C LYS A 406 12.17 -24.09 2.09
N LEU A 407 11.43 -24.83 2.93
CA LEU A 407 11.24 -26.28 2.75
C LEU A 407 10.53 -26.61 1.43
N LYS A 408 9.55 -25.79 1.04
CA LYS A 408 8.79 -25.97 -0.21
C LYS A 408 9.61 -25.57 -1.45
N THR A 409 10.27 -24.40 -1.40
CA THR A 409 11.05 -23.87 -2.53
C THR A 409 12.31 -24.68 -2.86
N THR A 410 12.87 -25.39 -1.88
CA THR A 410 14.01 -26.32 -2.08
C THR A 410 13.59 -27.72 -2.53
N GLY A 411 12.28 -27.98 -2.66
CA GLY A 411 11.76 -29.32 -2.94
C GLY A 411 11.99 -30.32 -1.80
N THR A 412 12.35 -29.87 -0.60
CA THR A 412 12.48 -30.73 0.60
C THR A 412 11.13 -31.35 0.94
N LEU A 413 10.07 -30.55 0.83
CA LEU A 413 8.69 -30.95 1.01
C LEU A 413 7.85 -30.46 -0.18
N SER A 414 6.91 -31.28 -0.64
CA SER A 414 5.98 -30.91 -1.70
C SER A 414 4.88 -29.97 -1.18
N GLU A 415 4.32 -29.17 -2.08
CA GLU A 415 3.13 -28.35 -1.77
C GLU A 415 1.92 -29.24 -1.40
N ASP A 416 1.82 -30.44 -1.97
CA ASP A 416 0.78 -31.43 -1.62
C ASP A 416 0.90 -31.88 -0.16
N TYR A 417 2.08 -32.36 0.24
CA TYR A 417 2.35 -32.78 1.62
C TYR A 417 2.09 -31.63 2.60
N ALA A 418 2.61 -30.43 2.29
CA ALA A 418 2.42 -29.25 3.13
C ALA A 418 0.93 -28.88 3.29
N GLY A 419 0.15 -28.96 2.21
CA GLY A 419 -1.28 -28.72 2.20
C GLY A 419 -2.05 -29.72 3.06
N ARG A 420 -1.79 -31.01 2.86
CA ARG A 420 -2.39 -32.13 3.61
C ARG A 420 -2.08 -32.04 5.10
N LEU A 421 -0.81 -31.87 5.46
CA LEU A 421 -0.37 -31.69 6.85
C LEU A 421 -1.09 -30.50 7.51
N THR A 422 -1.09 -29.34 6.85
CA THR A 422 -1.72 -28.13 7.39
C THR A 422 -3.22 -28.33 7.61
N ALA A 423 -3.90 -29.03 6.69
CA ALA A 423 -5.31 -29.35 6.81
C ALA A 423 -5.58 -30.35 7.95
N GLY A 424 -4.79 -31.42 8.04
CA GLY A 424 -4.84 -32.44 9.09
C GLY A 424 -4.64 -31.83 10.48
N LEU A 425 -3.53 -31.10 10.69
CA LEU A 425 -3.25 -30.43 11.96
C LEU A 425 -4.33 -29.40 12.32
N ARG A 426 -4.76 -28.57 11.35
CA ARG A 426 -5.83 -27.59 11.59
C ARG A 426 -7.13 -28.27 12.05
N SER A 427 -7.52 -29.37 11.41
CA SER A 427 -8.72 -30.12 11.73
C SER A 427 -8.60 -30.81 13.09
N GLY A 428 -7.48 -31.49 13.35
CA GLY A 428 -7.19 -32.17 14.61
C GLY A 428 -7.17 -31.22 15.79
N PHE A 429 -6.41 -30.13 15.73
CA PHE A 429 -6.41 -29.11 16.78
C PHE A 429 -7.80 -28.50 16.98
N ARG A 430 -8.57 -28.26 15.91
CA ARG A 430 -9.94 -27.74 16.04
C ARG A 430 -10.83 -28.72 16.81
N LYS A 431 -10.76 -30.03 16.54
CA LYS A 431 -11.52 -31.05 17.26
C LYS A 431 -11.10 -31.12 18.74
N LEU A 432 -9.80 -31.09 19.05
CA LEU A 432 -9.31 -31.01 20.43
C LEU A 432 -9.82 -29.77 21.17
N TYR A 433 -9.79 -28.60 20.52
CA TYR A 433 -10.33 -27.37 21.10
C TYR A 433 -11.83 -27.45 21.36
N LEU A 434 -12.60 -28.05 20.45
CA LEU A 434 -14.05 -28.25 20.61
C LEU A 434 -14.37 -29.28 21.70
N GLY A 435 -13.58 -30.35 21.85
CA GLY A 435 -13.74 -31.32 22.94
C GLY A 435 -13.48 -30.71 24.32
N GLU A 436 -12.50 -29.81 24.44
CA GLU A 436 -12.15 -29.16 25.71
C GLU A 436 -13.06 -27.96 26.05
N SER A 437 -13.53 -27.23 25.04
CA SER A 437 -14.44 -26.08 25.24
C SER A 437 -15.92 -26.44 25.16
N GLY A 438 -16.26 -27.66 24.72
CA GLY A 438 -17.63 -28.08 24.39
C GLY A 438 -18.62 -27.91 25.52
N LEU A 439 -18.25 -28.29 26.75
CA LEU A 439 -19.13 -28.18 27.92
C LEU A 439 -19.37 -26.71 28.32
N GLY A 440 -18.31 -25.88 28.29
CA GLY A 440 -18.43 -24.45 28.56
C GLY A 440 -19.16 -23.67 27.46
N ALA A 441 -18.97 -24.06 26.19
CA ALA A 441 -19.68 -23.47 25.05
C ALA A 441 -21.16 -23.86 25.04
N ALA A 442 -21.49 -25.12 25.38
CA ALA A 442 -22.87 -25.58 25.51
C ALA A 442 -23.59 -24.84 26.65
N LEU A 443 -22.96 -24.70 27.83
CA LEU A 443 -23.50 -23.93 28.94
C LEU A 443 -23.67 -22.45 28.60
N ALA A 444 -22.69 -21.85 27.91
CA ALA A 444 -22.79 -20.47 27.46
C ALA A 444 -23.97 -20.26 26.48
N ALA A 445 -24.28 -21.24 25.62
CA ALA A 445 -25.39 -21.16 24.68
C ALA A 445 -26.77 -21.36 25.33
N THR A 446 -26.88 -22.20 26.36
CA THR A 446 -28.16 -22.53 26.99
C THR A 446 -28.60 -21.53 28.06
N LEU A 447 -27.67 -20.84 28.73
CA LEU A 447 -27.99 -19.88 29.80
C LEU A 447 -28.88 -18.70 29.35
N PRO A 448 -28.63 -18.02 28.22
CA PRO A 448 -29.50 -16.94 27.76
C PRO A 448 -30.88 -17.45 27.34
N ALA A 449 -30.96 -18.63 26.73
CA ALA A 449 -32.21 -19.25 26.31
C ALA A 449 -33.06 -19.64 27.53
N ALA A 450 -32.44 -20.24 28.56
CA ALA A 450 -33.10 -20.56 29.82
C ALA A 450 -33.57 -19.29 30.55
N ALA A 451 -32.76 -18.22 30.58
CA ALA A 451 -33.14 -16.94 31.17
C ALA A 451 -34.35 -16.30 30.43
N LEU A 452 -34.38 -16.37 29.10
CA LEU A 452 -35.51 -15.89 28.30
C LEU A 452 -36.77 -16.72 28.53
N ALA A 453 -36.65 -18.05 28.57
CA ALA A 453 -37.77 -18.95 28.86
C ALA A 453 -38.35 -18.69 30.26
N ALA A 454 -37.49 -18.48 31.27
CA ALA A 454 -37.92 -18.14 32.62
C ALA A 454 -38.66 -16.79 32.68
N ILE A 455 -38.17 -15.77 31.95
CA ILE A 455 -38.84 -14.46 31.85
C ILE A 455 -40.22 -14.59 31.17
N ALA A 456 -40.32 -15.40 30.12
CA ALA A 456 -41.57 -15.63 29.38
C ALA A 456 -42.61 -16.41 30.21
N LEU A 457 -42.19 -17.45 30.91
CA LEU A 457 -43.07 -18.30 31.75
C LEU A 457 -43.54 -17.58 33.02
N ALA A 458 -42.76 -16.65 33.57
CA ALA A 458 -43.11 -15.93 34.81
C ALA A 458 -44.15 -14.81 34.61
N GLY A 459 -44.66 -14.58 33.39
CA GLY A 459 -45.72 -13.58 33.12
C GLY A 459 -45.35 -12.16 33.60
N TRP A 460 -44.06 -11.81 33.59
CA TRP A 460 -43.53 -10.68 34.34
C TRP A 460 -43.80 -9.33 33.66
N ARG A 461 -44.68 -8.53 34.28
CA ARG A 461 -45.05 -7.15 33.87
C ARG A 461 -44.11 -6.04 34.43
N GLY A 462 -42.91 -6.40 34.91
CA GLY A 462 -41.99 -5.49 35.62
C GLY A 462 -40.80 -4.96 34.80
N LYS A 463 -40.34 -3.73 35.13
CA LYS A 463 -39.33 -2.92 34.41
C LYS A 463 -37.86 -3.37 34.56
N THR A 464 -37.56 -4.59 35.00
CA THR A 464 -36.17 -5.01 35.28
C THR A 464 -35.64 -5.95 34.19
N SER A 465 -34.70 -5.46 33.37
CA SER A 465 -33.96 -6.29 32.39
C SER A 465 -32.72 -6.95 33.02
N GLY A 466 -32.48 -6.72 34.31
CA GLY A 466 -31.29 -7.17 35.05
C GLY A 466 -30.97 -8.66 34.90
N PRO A 467 -31.92 -9.60 35.11
CA PRO A 467 -31.64 -11.04 35.03
C PRO A 467 -31.15 -11.49 33.65
N PHE A 468 -31.70 -10.89 32.59
CA PHE A 468 -31.28 -11.17 31.22
C PHE A 468 -29.86 -10.64 30.95
N TRP A 469 -29.56 -9.40 31.37
CA TRP A 469 -28.22 -8.83 31.24
C TRP A 469 -27.15 -9.59 32.05
N ILE A 470 -27.51 -10.07 33.25
CA ILE A 470 -26.64 -10.91 34.08
C ILE A 470 -26.39 -12.26 33.37
N ALA A 471 -27.42 -12.88 32.78
CA ALA A 471 -27.27 -14.13 32.03
C ALA A 471 -26.41 -13.96 30.75
N LEU A 472 -26.54 -12.83 30.05
CA LEU A 472 -25.68 -12.48 28.91
C LEU A 472 -24.21 -12.31 29.33
N LEU A 473 -23.95 -11.55 30.41
CA LEU A 473 -22.60 -11.36 30.93
C LEU A 473 -22.00 -12.68 31.42
N ALA A 474 -22.78 -13.50 32.13
CA ALA A 474 -22.37 -14.82 32.60
C ALA A 474 -22.05 -15.76 31.43
N SER A 475 -22.87 -15.77 30.37
CA SER A 475 -22.61 -16.52 29.13
C SER A 475 -21.29 -16.09 28.48
N PHE A 476 -21.03 -14.77 28.39
CA PHE A 476 -19.77 -14.25 27.85
C PHE A 476 -18.55 -14.66 28.69
N LEU A 477 -18.63 -14.53 30.02
CA LEU A 477 -17.55 -14.92 30.93
C LEU A 477 -17.31 -16.44 30.92
N LEU A 478 -18.36 -17.26 30.81
CA LEU A 478 -18.24 -18.70 30.68
C LEU A 478 -17.61 -19.11 29.35
N TYR A 479 -17.98 -18.45 28.26
CA TYR A 479 -17.40 -18.73 26.95
C TYR A 479 -15.90 -18.35 26.90
N THR A 480 -15.57 -17.13 27.35
CA THR A 480 -14.16 -16.67 27.41
C THR A 480 -13.33 -17.49 28.40
N GLY A 481 -13.89 -17.86 29.55
CA GLY A 481 -13.25 -18.76 30.51
C GLY A 481 -13.01 -20.16 29.93
N ALA A 482 -13.99 -20.74 29.24
CA ALA A 482 -13.87 -22.03 28.57
C ALA A 482 -12.82 -22.01 27.45
N GLU A 483 -12.70 -20.91 26.70
CA GLU A 483 -11.68 -20.72 25.69
C GLU A 483 -10.26 -20.64 26.28
N ILE A 484 -10.07 -19.85 27.35
CA ILE A 484 -8.80 -19.74 28.06
C ILE A 484 -8.43 -21.10 28.65
N PHE A 485 -9.40 -21.79 29.25
CA PHE A 485 -9.21 -23.13 29.80
C PHE A 485 -8.78 -24.13 28.73
N ALA A 486 -9.51 -24.23 27.61
CA ALA A 486 -9.18 -25.11 26.50
C ALA A 486 -7.77 -24.82 25.95
N ARG A 487 -7.40 -23.54 25.78
CA ARG A 487 -6.03 -23.16 25.39
C ARG A 487 -4.98 -23.62 26.39
N SER A 488 -5.23 -23.42 27.68
CA SER A 488 -4.30 -23.83 28.74
C SER A 488 -4.11 -25.33 28.77
N ARG A 489 -5.17 -26.09 28.47
CA ARG A 489 -5.18 -27.55 28.53
C ARG A 489 -4.57 -28.18 27.29
N VAL A 490 -4.95 -27.73 26.10
CA VAL A 490 -4.28 -28.11 24.85
C VAL A 490 -2.77 -27.81 24.94
N ASN A 491 -2.38 -26.62 25.40
CA ASN A 491 -0.96 -26.33 25.58
C ASN A 491 -0.30 -27.30 26.58
N ARG A 492 -0.97 -27.67 27.68
CA ARG A 492 -0.46 -28.67 28.65
C ARG A 492 -0.24 -30.05 28.04
N LEU A 493 -1.16 -30.53 27.19
CA LEU A 493 -1.06 -31.84 26.54
C LEU A 493 0.21 -32.01 25.67
N PHE A 494 0.72 -30.90 25.13
CA PHE A 494 1.88 -30.90 24.24
C PHE A 494 3.16 -30.31 24.87
N ARG A 495 3.15 -29.92 26.15
CA ARG A 495 4.31 -29.28 26.82
C ARG A 495 5.58 -30.11 26.81
N ALA A 496 5.46 -31.44 26.85
CA ALA A 496 6.60 -32.34 26.87
C ALA A 496 7.34 -32.42 25.51
N HIS A 497 6.66 -32.06 24.41
CA HIS A 497 7.18 -32.23 23.05
C HIS A 497 7.44 -30.91 22.33
N MET A 498 6.79 -29.82 22.76
CA MET A 498 6.91 -28.52 22.11
C MET A 498 6.87 -27.39 23.12
N GLU A 499 7.78 -26.42 22.93
CA GLU A 499 7.76 -25.19 23.71
C GLU A 499 6.43 -24.45 23.55
N SER A 500 5.91 -23.89 24.64
CA SER A 500 4.65 -23.13 24.63
C SER A 500 4.69 -21.91 23.68
N LYS A 501 5.88 -21.37 23.37
CA LYS A 501 6.01 -20.29 22.37
C LYS A 501 5.77 -20.81 20.95
N ARG A 502 6.39 -21.93 20.57
CA ARG A 502 6.20 -22.57 19.26
C ARG A 502 4.79 -23.09 19.07
N MET A 503 4.19 -23.72 20.08
CA MET A 503 2.78 -24.15 20.03
C MET A 503 1.83 -22.99 19.71
N ARG A 504 2.06 -21.80 20.30
CA ARG A 504 1.28 -20.59 19.96
C ARG A 504 1.57 -20.05 18.56
N SER A 505 2.79 -20.23 18.05
CA SER A 505 3.16 -19.91 16.66
C SER A 505 2.36 -20.80 15.70
N LEU A 506 2.42 -22.11 15.93
CA LEU A 506 1.75 -23.14 15.15
C LEU A 506 0.23 -22.95 15.10
N LEU A 507 -0.43 -22.78 16.25
CA LEU A 507 -1.88 -22.55 16.29
C LEU A 507 -2.32 -21.25 15.60
N ARG A 508 -1.43 -20.25 15.53
CA ARG A 508 -1.67 -19.03 14.75
C ARG A 508 -1.48 -19.28 13.26
N GLY A 509 -0.40 -19.96 12.86
CA GLY A 509 -0.10 -20.35 11.48
C GLY A 509 -1.23 -21.18 10.86
N LEU A 510 -1.73 -22.17 11.59
CA LEU A 510 -2.87 -23.00 11.19
C LEU A 510 -4.21 -22.24 11.13
N GLY A 511 -4.28 -21.01 11.67
CA GLY A 511 -5.51 -20.20 11.68
C GLY A 511 -6.59 -20.68 12.66
N VAL A 512 -6.27 -21.63 13.54
CA VAL A 512 -7.20 -22.13 14.58
C VAL A 512 -7.65 -20.97 15.48
N MET A 513 -6.72 -20.08 15.83
CA MET A 513 -6.97 -18.93 16.71
C MET A 513 -7.86 -17.85 16.07
N LYS A 514 -7.89 -17.71 14.74
CA LYS A 514 -8.72 -16.70 14.05
C LYS A 514 -10.21 -17.06 14.13
N LYS A 515 -10.57 -18.33 13.92
CA LYS A 515 -11.96 -18.78 14.02
C LYS A 515 -12.51 -18.61 15.43
N VAL A 516 -11.69 -18.88 16.45
CA VAL A 516 -12.08 -18.68 17.85
C VAL A 516 -12.36 -17.20 18.16
N ARG A 517 -11.52 -16.28 17.67
CA ARG A 517 -11.74 -14.82 17.84
C ARG A 517 -12.97 -14.32 17.07
N LEU A 518 -13.25 -14.92 15.91
CA LEU A 518 -14.45 -14.63 15.13
C LEU A 518 -15.71 -15.16 15.82
N THR A 519 -15.66 -16.34 16.45
CA THR A 519 -16.79 -16.87 17.21
C THR A 519 -17.04 -16.07 18.49
N THR A 520 -15.99 -15.68 19.24
CA THR A 520 -16.15 -14.74 20.36
C THR A 520 -16.80 -13.43 19.92
N ALA A 521 -16.38 -12.88 18.78
CA ALA A 521 -16.89 -11.61 18.27
C ALA A 521 -18.34 -11.72 17.76
N ALA A 522 -18.66 -12.80 17.04
CA ALA A 522 -20.01 -13.07 16.55
C ALA A 522 -21.00 -13.33 17.68
N VAL A 523 -20.60 -14.11 18.69
CA VAL A 523 -21.41 -14.28 19.92
C VAL A 523 -21.59 -12.92 20.60
N SER A 524 -20.52 -12.14 20.79
CA SER A 524 -20.63 -10.80 21.37
C SER A 524 -21.59 -9.89 20.60
N LEU A 525 -21.56 -9.93 19.26
CA LEU A 525 -22.46 -9.17 18.40
C LEU A 525 -23.91 -9.66 18.50
N LEU A 526 -24.15 -10.98 18.52
CA LEU A 526 -25.48 -11.57 18.68
C LEU A 526 -26.09 -11.23 20.05
N LEU A 527 -25.29 -11.31 21.11
CA LEU A 527 -25.70 -10.90 22.46
C LEU A 527 -26.05 -9.40 22.48
N LEU A 528 -25.28 -8.56 21.78
CA LEU A 528 -25.51 -7.12 21.67
C LEU A 528 -26.74 -6.77 20.82
N LEU A 529 -27.00 -7.49 19.73
CA LEU A 529 -28.21 -7.35 18.92
C LEU A 529 -29.46 -7.83 19.64
N ALA A 530 -29.39 -8.94 20.37
CA ALA A 530 -30.49 -9.43 21.21
C ALA A 530 -30.84 -8.41 22.30
N ALA A 531 -29.80 -7.85 22.94
CA ALA A 531 -29.91 -6.75 23.88
C ALA A 531 -30.59 -5.50 23.29
N LEU A 532 -30.17 -5.06 22.10
CA LEU A 532 -30.76 -3.91 21.41
C LEU A 532 -32.22 -4.16 21.02
N ARG A 533 -32.57 -5.36 20.55
CA ARG A 533 -33.94 -5.73 20.17
C ARG A 533 -34.88 -5.76 21.37
N LEU A 534 -34.41 -6.26 22.52
CA LEU A 534 -35.16 -6.22 23.78
C LEU A 534 -35.31 -4.80 24.34
N ALA A 535 -34.31 -3.93 24.14
CA ALA A 535 -34.42 -2.52 24.47
C ALA A 535 -35.45 -1.81 23.58
N ALA A 536 -35.47 -2.09 22.27
CA ALA A 536 -36.45 -1.54 21.32
C ALA A 536 -37.89 -1.97 21.63
N LEU A 537 -38.12 -3.27 21.89
CA LEU A 537 -39.42 -3.80 22.32
C LEU A 537 -39.95 -3.17 23.62
N ARG A 538 -39.06 -2.71 24.51
CA ARG A 538 -39.42 -2.00 25.75
C ARG A 538 -39.71 -0.51 25.56
N LEU A 539 -39.23 0.10 24.47
CA LEU A 539 -39.44 1.51 24.14
C LEU A 539 -40.67 1.75 23.25
N GLY A 540 -41.36 0.69 22.82
CA GLY A 540 -42.57 0.80 22.00
C GLY A 540 -42.31 1.26 20.57
N MET A 541 -41.14 0.91 20.02
CA MET A 541 -40.80 1.10 18.59
C MET A 541 -40.91 -0.21 17.82
#